data_AF-A0A1T0ASW3-F1
#
_entry.id   AF-A0A1T0ASW3-F1
#
_cell.length_a   1.000
_cell.length_b   1.000
_cell.length_c   1.000
_cell.angle_alpha   90.00
_cell.angle_beta   90.00
_cell.angle_gamma   90.00
#
_symmetry.space_group_name_H-M   'P 1'
#
loop_
_entity.id
_entity.type
_entity.pdbx_description
1 polymer ?
#
loop_
_entity_poly.entity_id
_entity_poly.type
_entity_poly.pdbx_seq_one_letter_code
_entity_poly.pdbx_strand_id
1 'polypeptide(L)'
;MKKYIKTVVSAFVLVNLVGCSSEPKVIYREPVVEKPKIEWTMQPIEDSVLLNPGMSEQETANILGRPIVKEFEGQGSALQWCKTGMGGTPFPYDRYLIGFFYNGKLVGTRNYARTEHKYGDCSTLYREIEWKPSDTVIEYRFKN
;
A
#
# COMPACT_ATOMS: atom_id res chain seq x y z
N MET A 1 1.99 -95.20 38.11
CA MET A 1 1.78 -95.17 39.58
C MET A 1 2.43 -93.93 40.17
N LYS A 2 2.01 -93.53 41.39
CA LYS A 2 2.39 -92.32 42.17
C LYS A 2 1.68 -91.02 41.75
N LYS A 3 0.88 -90.51 42.69
CA LYS A 3 0.33 -89.14 42.75
C LYS A 3 1.46 -88.16 43.09
N TYR A 4 1.28 -86.86 42.80
CA TYR A 4 1.39 -85.81 43.83
C TYR A 4 0.70 -84.52 43.35
N ILE A 5 -0.34 -84.11 44.07
CA ILE A 5 -0.94 -82.77 43.97
C ILE A 5 -0.46 -81.98 45.19
N LYS A 6 -0.06 -80.72 45.01
CA LYS A 6 0.13 -79.75 46.09
C LYS A 6 -0.35 -78.36 45.67
N THR A 7 -1.37 -77.88 46.35
CA THR A 7 -1.81 -76.47 46.53
C THR A 7 -0.79 -75.68 47.38
N VAL A 8 -0.83 -74.35 47.54
CA VAL A 8 -1.76 -73.33 46.97
C VAL A 8 -1.06 -72.53 45.84
N VAL A 9 -0.87 -71.19 45.73
CA VAL A 9 -1.14 -69.96 46.52
C VAL A 9 -1.61 -68.85 45.55
N SER A 10 -2.34 -67.83 46.04
CA SER A 10 -2.83 -66.69 45.24
C SER A 10 -1.78 -65.60 44.99
N ALA A 11 -1.88 -64.92 43.83
CA ALA A 11 -1.42 -63.54 43.64
C ALA A 11 -2.41 -62.81 42.72
N PHE A 12 -2.84 -61.60 43.09
CA PHE A 12 -3.81 -60.81 42.31
C PHE A 12 -3.18 -60.26 41.02
N VAL A 13 -3.82 -60.51 39.87
CA VAL A 13 -3.57 -59.75 38.64
C VAL A 13 -4.65 -58.67 38.53
N LEU A 14 -4.24 -57.41 38.67
CA LEU A 14 -5.12 -56.25 38.56
C LEU A 14 -5.64 -56.08 37.12
N VAL A 15 -6.93 -56.35 36.91
CA VAL A 15 -7.63 -56.03 35.67
C VAL A 15 -7.80 -54.51 35.58
N ASN A 16 -6.81 -53.85 34.98
CA ASN A 16 -6.88 -52.43 34.67
C ASN A 16 -7.84 -52.23 33.48
N LEU A 17 -9.10 -51.94 33.78
CA LEU A 17 -10.07 -51.47 32.78
C LEU A 17 -9.66 -50.06 32.32
N VAL A 18 -8.80 -49.99 31.30
CA VAL A 18 -8.45 -48.75 30.61
C VAL A 18 -9.65 -48.29 29.77
N GLY A 19 -10.59 -47.61 30.43
CA GLY A 19 -11.72 -46.98 29.78
C GLY A 19 -11.28 -45.78 28.94
N CYS A 20 -11.04 -46.00 27.64
CA CYS A 20 -10.81 -44.92 26.69
C CYS A 20 -12.10 -44.10 26.46
N SER A 21 -12.36 -43.14 27.37
CA SER A 21 -13.33 -42.08 27.14
C SER A 21 -12.78 -41.11 26.09
N SER A 22 -13.00 -41.41 24.82
CA SER A 22 -12.68 -40.50 23.72
C SER A 22 -13.72 -39.37 23.66
N GLU A 23 -13.47 -38.29 24.40
CA GLU A 23 -14.29 -37.07 24.29
C GLU A 23 -14.30 -36.56 22.83
N PRO A 24 -15.48 -36.21 22.27
CA PRO A 24 -15.57 -35.70 20.91
C PRO A 24 -14.90 -34.32 20.83
N LYS A 25 -13.75 -34.24 20.16
CA LYS A 25 -13.09 -32.97 19.88
C LYS A 25 -14.00 -32.07 19.04
N VAL A 26 -14.65 -31.10 19.69
CA VAL A 26 -15.39 -30.04 19.03
C VAL A 26 -14.39 -29.22 18.20
N ILE A 27 -14.46 -29.39 16.87
CA ILE A 27 -13.65 -28.60 15.95
C ILE A 27 -14.31 -27.22 15.85
N TYR A 28 -13.89 -26.31 16.73
CA TYR A 28 -14.15 -24.88 16.58
C TYR A 28 -13.46 -24.40 15.30
N ARG A 29 -14.22 -24.35 14.20
CA ARG A 29 -13.81 -23.57 13.03
C ARG A 29 -13.90 -22.10 13.42
N GLU A 30 -12.76 -21.45 13.57
CA GLU A 30 -12.72 -19.99 13.62
C GLU A 30 -13.40 -19.45 12.35
N PRO A 31 -14.27 -18.42 12.46
CA PRO A 31 -14.82 -17.78 11.27
C PRO A 31 -13.65 -17.20 10.47
N VAL A 32 -13.58 -17.52 9.18
CA VAL A 32 -12.57 -16.94 8.29
C VAL A 32 -12.88 -15.46 8.14
N VAL A 33 -12.20 -14.63 8.94
CA VAL A 33 -12.25 -13.17 8.82
C VAL A 33 -11.52 -12.81 7.53
N GLU A 34 -12.29 -12.70 6.45
CA GLU A 34 -11.82 -12.19 5.16
C GLU A 34 -11.26 -10.78 5.38
N LYS A 35 -9.93 -10.65 5.28
CA LYS A 35 -9.27 -9.37 5.49
C LYS A 35 -9.74 -8.41 4.39
N PRO A 36 -10.10 -7.16 4.72
CA PRO A 36 -10.56 -6.20 3.73
C PRO A 36 -9.46 -6.02 2.66
N LYS A 37 -9.84 -6.18 1.40
CA LYS A 37 -8.96 -5.95 0.25
C LYS A 37 -8.58 -4.47 0.23
N ILE A 38 -7.35 -4.15 0.63
CA ILE A 38 -6.82 -2.79 0.54
C ILE A 38 -6.58 -2.48 -0.94
N GLU A 39 -7.30 -1.51 -1.48
CA GLU A 39 -7.08 -1.01 -2.83
C GLU A 39 -6.13 0.20 -2.77
N TRP A 40 -4.88 -0.02 -3.15
CA TRP A 40 -3.84 1.00 -3.13
C TRP A 40 -3.95 1.97 -4.33
N THR A 41 -3.61 3.24 -4.14
CA THR A 41 -3.52 4.25 -5.19
C THR A 41 -2.40 3.89 -6.18
N MET A 42 -2.79 3.68 -7.43
CA MET A 42 -1.93 3.14 -8.49
C MET A 42 -2.07 3.94 -9.81
N GLN A 43 -1.95 5.26 -9.75
CA GLN A 43 -2.12 6.13 -10.92
C GLN A 43 -1.03 5.87 -11.99
N PRO A 44 -1.32 6.11 -13.29
CA PRO A 44 -0.36 5.95 -14.39
C PRO A 44 0.62 7.12 -14.48
N ILE A 45 1.42 7.34 -13.43
CA ILE A 45 2.44 8.42 -13.40
C ILE A 45 3.55 8.22 -14.44
N GLU A 46 3.73 6.99 -14.93
CA GLU A 46 4.57 6.66 -16.09
C GLU A 46 4.13 7.37 -17.39
N ASP A 47 2.85 7.65 -17.57
CA ASP A 47 2.31 8.35 -18.75
C ASP A 47 2.58 9.88 -18.72
N SER A 48 3.34 10.35 -17.72
CA SER A 48 3.88 11.72 -17.69
C SER A 48 4.71 12.10 -18.91
N VAL A 49 5.25 11.11 -19.64
CA VAL A 49 5.94 11.31 -20.93
C VAL A 49 5.03 11.84 -22.05
N LEU A 50 3.71 11.77 -21.88
CA LEU A 50 2.72 12.32 -22.83
C LEU A 50 2.35 13.78 -22.52
N LEU A 51 2.78 14.32 -21.39
CA LEU A 51 2.44 15.67 -20.95
C LEU A 51 3.24 16.73 -21.71
N ASN A 52 2.56 17.82 -22.08
CA ASN A 52 3.15 18.92 -22.83
C ASN A 52 2.83 20.27 -22.16
N PRO A 53 3.76 21.23 -22.13
CA PRO A 53 3.47 22.59 -21.67
C PRO A 53 2.27 23.18 -22.41
N GLY A 54 1.38 23.85 -21.69
CA GLY A 54 0.14 24.38 -22.24
C GLY A 54 -1.05 23.40 -22.28
N MET A 55 -0.90 22.16 -21.81
CA MET A 55 -2.07 21.32 -21.44
C MET A 55 -2.84 21.94 -20.26
N SER A 56 -4.16 21.79 -20.22
CA SER A 56 -4.98 22.12 -19.04
C SER A 56 -4.87 21.08 -17.94
N GLU A 57 -5.36 21.43 -16.75
CA GLU A 57 -5.55 20.48 -15.64
C GLU A 57 -6.38 19.26 -16.07
N GLN A 58 -7.43 19.46 -16.87
CA GLN A 58 -8.30 18.37 -17.34
C GLN A 58 -7.62 17.48 -18.38
N GLU A 59 -6.87 18.05 -19.33
CA GLU A 59 -6.09 17.27 -20.30
C GLU A 59 -5.02 16.43 -19.58
N THR A 60 -4.39 17.00 -18.55
CA THR A 60 -3.42 16.28 -17.69
C THR A 60 -4.10 15.18 -16.87
N ALA A 61 -5.28 15.44 -16.30
CA ALA A 61 -6.05 14.45 -15.53
C ALA A 61 -6.70 13.36 -16.40
N ASN A 62 -6.89 13.60 -17.71
CA ASN A 62 -7.30 12.56 -18.66
C ASN A 62 -6.16 11.56 -18.94
N ILE A 63 -4.90 11.98 -18.79
CA ILE A 63 -3.71 11.14 -18.97
C ILE A 63 -3.35 10.43 -17.65
N LEU A 64 -3.20 11.19 -16.57
CA LEU A 64 -2.73 10.69 -15.27
C LEU A 64 -3.85 10.16 -14.35
N GLY A 65 -5.10 10.25 -14.77
CA GLY A 65 -6.28 10.08 -13.92
C GLY A 65 -6.56 11.30 -13.02
N ARG A 66 -7.61 11.21 -12.19
CA ARG A 66 -7.94 12.25 -11.20
C ARG A 66 -6.77 12.41 -10.20
N PRO A 67 -6.27 13.63 -9.92
CA PRO A 67 -5.19 13.86 -8.93
C PRO A 67 -5.61 13.50 -7.49
N ILE A 68 -4.62 13.17 -6.64
CA ILE A 68 -4.85 12.90 -5.21
C ILE A 68 -5.13 14.19 -4.42
N VAL A 69 -4.44 15.27 -4.75
CA VAL A 69 -4.60 16.60 -4.14
C VAL A 69 -4.40 17.70 -5.19
N LYS A 70 -5.04 18.85 -4.95
CA LYS A 70 -4.79 20.10 -5.66
C LYS A 70 -4.54 21.21 -4.63
N GLU A 71 -3.39 21.86 -4.76
CA GLU A 71 -2.98 23.04 -4.00
C GLU A 71 -2.95 24.24 -4.95
N PHE A 72 -3.08 25.48 -4.44
CA PHE A 72 -3.10 26.68 -5.27
C PHE A 72 -2.54 27.91 -4.55
N GLU A 73 -1.88 28.79 -5.30
CA GLU A 73 -1.36 30.06 -4.83
C GLU A 73 -1.53 31.12 -5.94
N GLY A 74 -2.40 32.11 -5.71
CA GLY A 74 -2.70 33.16 -6.69
C GLY A 74 -3.24 32.61 -8.02
N GLN A 75 -2.49 32.79 -9.11
CA GLN A 75 -2.79 32.23 -10.44
C GLN A 75 -2.14 30.85 -10.69
N GLY A 76 -1.35 30.35 -9.74
CA GLY A 76 -0.71 29.04 -9.79
C GLY A 76 -1.56 27.94 -9.16
N SER A 77 -1.49 26.73 -9.71
CA SER A 77 -1.97 25.51 -9.05
C SER A 77 -0.96 24.37 -9.19
N ALA A 78 -0.95 23.49 -8.20
CA ALA A 78 -0.11 22.30 -8.17
C ALA A 78 -1.02 21.09 -7.93
N LEU A 79 -1.05 20.17 -8.89
CA LEU A 79 -1.80 18.92 -8.80
C LEU A 79 -0.79 17.80 -8.57
N GLN A 80 -1.10 16.87 -7.67
CA GLN A 80 -0.24 15.71 -7.39
C GLN A 80 -0.91 14.39 -7.78
N TRP A 81 -0.09 13.46 -8.24
CA TRP A 81 -0.41 12.06 -8.53
C TRP A 81 0.66 11.16 -7.91
N CYS A 82 0.32 9.93 -7.58
CA CYS A 82 1.22 8.97 -6.97
C CYS A 82 0.93 7.51 -7.36
N LYS A 83 1.93 6.66 -7.16
CA LYS A 83 1.84 5.21 -7.34
C LYS A 83 2.48 4.54 -6.14
N THR A 84 1.69 3.80 -5.38
CA THR A 84 2.09 3.19 -4.11
C THR A 84 3.21 2.18 -4.32
N GLY A 85 4.23 2.22 -3.46
CA GLY A 85 5.35 1.28 -3.50
C GLY A 85 4.96 -0.09 -2.97
N MET A 86 5.50 -1.17 -3.56
CA MET A 86 5.28 -2.53 -3.06
C MET A 86 6.60 -3.26 -2.83
N GLY A 87 6.87 -3.61 -1.57
CA GLY A 87 8.06 -4.37 -1.17
C GLY A 87 8.19 -5.68 -1.93
N GLY A 88 9.42 -6.04 -2.32
CA GLY A 88 9.69 -7.20 -3.17
C GLY A 88 9.47 -6.98 -4.68
N THR A 89 9.00 -5.80 -5.10
CA THR A 89 8.94 -5.41 -6.53
C THR A 89 10.12 -4.51 -6.93
N PRO A 90 10.35 -4.25 -8.23
CA PRO A 90 11.31 -3.24 -8.70
C PRO A 90 10.99 -1.80 -8.27
N PHE A 91 9.79 -1.54 -7.75
CA PHE A 91 9.34 -0.23 -7.27
C PHE A 91 8.87 -0.33 -5.80
N PRO A 92 9.80 -0.54 -4.85
CA PRO A 92 9.46 -0.73 -3.43
C PRO A 92 9.06 0.56 -2.71
N TYR A 93 9.26 1.73 -3.35
CA TYR A 93 8.99 3.05 -2.80
C TYR A 93 7.82 3.72 -3.50
N ASP A 94 7.03 4.47 -2.74
CA ASP A 94 6.04 5.40 -3.30
C ASP A 94 6.73 6.39 -4.25
N ARG A 95 6.11 6.58 -5.41
CA ARG A 95 6.54 7.57 -6.41
C ARG A 95 5.44 8.59 -6.60
N TYR A 96 5.83 9.85 -6.74
CA TYR A 96 4.96 11.00 -6.82
C TYR A 96 5.36 11.89 -8.00
N LEU A 97 4.35 12.47 -8.63
CA LEU A 97 4.43 13.38 -9.76
C LEU A 97 3.60 14.61 -9.44
N ILE A 98 4.25 15.78 -9.48
CA ILE A 98 3.61 17.09 -9.35
C ILE A 98 3.53 17.71 -10.74
N GLY A 99 2.34 18.14 -11.15
CA GLY A 99 2.14 19.05 -12.28
C GLY A 99 1.92 20.48 -11.76
N PHE A 100 2.76 21.41 -12.19
CA PHE A 100 2.61 22.84 -11.88
C PHE A 100 1.92 23.54 -13.05
N PHE A 101 0.90 24.33 -12.72
CA PHE A 101 0.09 25.07 -13.67
C PHE A 101 0.11 26.56 -13.31
N TYR A 102 -0.01 27.42 -14.32
CA TYR A 102 -0.20 28.86 -14.17
C TYR A 102 -1.31 29.30 -15.12
N ASN A 103 -2.29 30.06 -14.64
CA ASN A 103 -3.52 30.39 -15.39
C ASN A 103 -4.20 29.16 -16.02
N GLY A 104 -4.25 28.05 -15.26
CA GLY A 104 -4.87 26.79 -15.68
C GLY A 104 -4.10 25.99 -16.75
N LYS A 105 -2.84 26.36 -17.04
CA LYS A 105 -1.99 25.76 -18.08
C LYS A 105 -0.70 25.18 -17.49
N LEU A 106 -0.38 23.94 -17.83
CA LEU A 106 0.79 23.21 -17.35
C LEU A 106 2.07 23.95 -17.77
N VAL A 107 2.89 24.35 -16.81
CA VAL A 107 4.18 25.04 -17.02
C VAL A 107 5.39 24.14 -16.74
N GLY A 108 5.20 23.03 -16.01
CA GLY A 108 6.25 22.04 -15.78
C GLY A 108 5.83 20.95 -14.80
N THR A 109 6.70 19.96 -14.63
CA THR A 109 6.49 18.81 -13.74
C THR A 109 7.67 18.57 -12.82
N ARG A 110 7.44 17.99 -11.63
CA ARG A 110 8.50 17.51 -10.72
C ARG A 110 8.13 16.14 -10.17
N ASN A 111 9.08 15.21 -10.23
CA ASN A 111 8.94 13.89 -9.62
C ASN A 111 9.66 13.83 -8.27
N TYR A 112 9.14 13.05 -7.33
CA TYR A 112 9.87 12.62 -6.14
C TYR A 112 9.52 11.16 -5.78
N ALA A 113 10.42 10.49 -5.08
CA ALA A 113 10.19 9.18 -4.48
C ALA A 113 10.44 9.27 -2.98
N ARG A 114 9.68 8.50 -2.19
CA ARG A 114 9.79 8.53 -0.73
C ARG A 114 10.60 7.33 -0.23
N THR A 115 11.85 7.59 0.15
CA THR A 115 12.83 6.57 0.60
C THR A 115 12.58 6.04 2.03
N GLU A 116 11.87 6.81 2.85
CA GLU A 116 11.41 6.40 4.18
C GLU A 116 10.41 5.23 4.10
N HIS A 117 10.72 4.11 4.76
CA HIS A 117 9.79 2.99 4.89
C HIS A 117 8.68 3.28 5.93
N LYS A 118 7.68 4.10 5.56
CA LYS A 118 6.34 4.00 6.18
C LYS A 118 5.44 3.30 5.17
N TYR A 119 4.87 2.17 5.54
CA TYR A 119 3.81 1.51 4.78
C TYR A 119 2.51 2.30 4.88
N GLY A 120 1.80 2.44 3.78
CA GLY A 120 0.53 3.16 3.68
C GLY A 120 0.17 3.44 2.22
N ASP A 121 -0.95 4.12 2.00
CA ASP A 121 -1.35 4.53 0.66
C ASP A 121 -0.71 5.86 0.29
N CYS A 122 -0.13 5.96 -0.90
CA CYS A 122 0.60 7.18 -1.30
C CYS A 122 -0.31 8.43 -1.32
N SER A 123 -1.62 8.29 -1.54
CA SER A 123 -2.57 9.41 -1.44
C SER A 123 -2.67 10.04 -0.06
N THR A 124 -2.18 9.35 0.98
CA THR A 124 -2.12 9.82 2.38
C THR A 124 -0.73 10.24 2.83
N LEU A 125 0.29 10.10 1.97
CA LEU A 125 1.71 10.25 2.30
C LEU A 125 2.47 11.25 1.37
N TYR A 126 1.72 12.06 0.62
CA TYR A 126 2.25 13.15 -0.19
C TYR A 126 2.88 14.26 0.68
N ARG A 127 3.66 15.13 0.05
CA ARG A 127 4.25 16.33 0.65
C ARG A 127 3.52 17.56 0.15
N GLU A 128 3.18 18.48 1.05
CA GLU A 128 2.67 19.81 0.70
C GLU A 128 3.69 20.56 -0.18
N ILE A 129 3.18 21.48 -1.00
CA ILE A 129 3.98 22.23 -1.96
C ILE A 129 4.66 23.41 -1.26
N GLU A 130 5.98 23.32 -1.13
CA GLU A 130 6.83 24.49 -0.82
C GLU A 130 6.77 25.50 -1.97
N TRP A 131 5.80 26.40 -1.94
CA TRP A 131 5.75 27.58 -2.80
C TRP A 131 6.92 28.50 -2.44
N LYS A 132 7.88 28.60 -3.37
CA LYS A 132 9.06 29.46 -3.22
C LYS A 132 8.92 30.64 -4.19
N PRO A 133 9.11 31.89 -3.72
CA PRO A 133 9.25 33.03 -4.61
C PRO A 133 10.30 32.74 -5.69
N SER A 134 9.99 33.06 -6.93
CA SER A 134 10.97 33.03 -8.01
C SER A 134 11.80 34.30 -7.92
N ASP A 135 13.01 34.22 -7.35
CA ASP A 135 13.95 35.35 -7.18
C ASP A 135 14.42 35.99 -8.52
N THR A 136 13.92 35.50 -9.66
CA THR A 136 14.21 35.99 -11.01
C THR A 136 12.96 36.48 -11.73
N VAL A 137 12.67 37.78 -11.63
CA VAL A 137 11.79 38.49 -12.56
C VAL A 137 12.54 38.66 -13.88
N ILE A 138 12.39 37.72 -14.81
CA ILE A 138 12.97 37.82 -16.16
C ILE A 138 12.06 38.70 -17.02
N GLU A 139 12.28 40.01 -17.00
CA GLU A 139 11.65 40.93 -17.96
C GLU A 139 12.13 40.61 -19.39
N TYR A 140 11.31 39.88 -20.15
CA TYR A 140 11.48 39.72 -21.59
C TYR A 140 11.16 41.03 -22.33
N ARG A 141 12.10 41.98 -22.29
CA ARG A 141 12.06 43.18 -23.13
C ARG A 141 12.38 42.81 -24.58
N PHE A 142 11.34 42.64 -25.38
CA PHE A 142 11.48 42.67 -26.84
C PHE A 142 12.13 44.00 -27.25
N LYS A 143 13.20 43.93 -28.05
CA LYS A 143 13.69 45.11 -28.79
C LYS A 143 12.82 45.28 -30.03
N ASN A 144 12.27 46.48 -30.18
CA ASN A 144 11.83 47.01 -31.46
C ASN A 144 13.05 47.36 -32.33
#